data_AF-A0A164TCL2-F1
#
_entry.id   AF-A0A164TCL2-F1
#
_cell.length_a   1.000
_cell.length_b   1.000
_cell.length_c   1.000
_cell.angle_alpha   90.00
_cell.angle_beta   90.00
_cell.angle_gamma   90.00
#
_symmetry.space_group_name_H-M   'P 1'
#
loop_
_entity.id
_entity.type
_entity.pdbx_description
1 polymer ?
#
loop_
_entity_poly.entity_id
_entity_poly.type
_entity_poly.pdbx_seq_one_letter_code
_entity_poly.pdbx_strand_id
1 'polypeptide(L)'
;MVIVLDEKLPPPPPYQPADPSPRTSPQPPPFNRGPQPRATFADLPPHILLHIVHSCFPSSLGGPSSGLFRPTGGVVSDSDGGAVEQARKVLYWMAVCLRLVNRQMYTACMNVLRSTYLPSYTSMVRPPYTSDPFPMSASSDPGPNGSPLNSIQRETAVLDLYLSAKAREDLWLDDTELHLEREETFKDLFDLNQPRARIEDLVRYYGARSGVISSFTPNPSSPTSPTDPSSASASHSSHPPSPSGSSAPPQPSNPGIPFSSLSISFSPRRVALLYASSSQPGRKRTIAEADRARDEKLEHVAKRLVKILERERERKGMLGG
;
A
#
# COMPACT_ATOMS: atom_id res chain seq x y z
N MET A 1 7.01 -32.04 26.78
CA MET A 1 6.11 -33.21 26.64
C MET A 1 5.52 -33.16 25.23
N VAL A 2 6.15 -33.88 24.29
CA VAL A 2 5.72 -33.91 22.88
C VAL A 2 4.55 -34.89 22.79
N ILE A 3 3.35 -34.39 22.48
CA ILE A 3 2.20 -35.24 22.19
C ILE A 3 2.36 -35.68 20.73
N VAL A 4 2.89 -36.88 20.52
CA VAL A 4 2.86 -37.55 19.22
C VAL A 4 1.43 -38.04 19.01
N LEU A 5 0.67 -37.35 18.16
CA LEU A 5 -0.61 -37.83 17.67
C LEU A 5 -0.33 -38.94 16.66
N ASP A 6 -0.32 -40.18 17.13
CA ASP A 6 -0.31 -41.40 16.31
C ASP A 6 -1.70 -41.57 15.68
N GLU A 7 -2.03 -40.68 14.73
CA GLU A 7 -3.28 -40.73 13.98
C GLU A 7 -3.13 -41.76 12.85
N LYS A 8 -3.38 -43.03 13.18
CA LYS A 8 -3.52 -44.12 12.23
C LYS A 8 -4.67 -43.81 11.26
N LEU A 9 -4.33 -43.28 10.09
CA LEU A 9 -5.26 -43.17 8.97
C LEU A 9 -5.82 -44.56 8.63
N PRO A 10 -7.14 -44.70 8.43
CA PRO A 10 -7.74 -45.96 8.02
C PRO A 10 -7.13 -46.42 6.68
N PRO A 11 -6.96 -47.73 6.47
CA PRO A 11 -6.41 -48.25 5.23
C PRO A 11 -7.29 -47.79 4.05
N PRO A 12 -6.67 -47.48 2.89
CA PRO A 12 -7.43 -47.10 1.72
C PRO A 12 -8.43 -48.20 1.36
N PRO A 13 -9.63 -47.83 0.87
CA PRO A 13 -10.64 -48.80 0.49
C PRO A 13 -10.10 -49.79 -0.55
N PRO A 14 -10.55 -51.06 -0.53
CA PRO A 14 -10.11 -52.08 -1.47
C PRO A 14 -10.36 -51.62 -2.91
N TYR A 15 -9.33 -51.67 -3.75
CA TYR A 15 -9.49 -51.43 -5.18
C TYR A 15 -10.45 -52.48 -5.75
N GLN A 16 -11.63 -52.04 -6.19
CA GLN A 16 -12.57 -52.93 -6.84
C GLN A 16 -11.94 -53.46 -8.14
N PRO A 17 -11.90 -54.79 -8.35
CA PRO A 17 -11.41 -55.36 -9.59
C PRO A 17 -12.27 -54.85 -10.74
N ALA A 18 -11.61 -54.35 -11.79
CA ALA A 18 -12.25 -53.80 -12.96
C ALA A 18 -13.12 -54.89 -13.63
N ASP A 19 -14.43 -54.68 -13.59
CA ASP A 19 -15.42 -55.56 -14.19
C ASP A 19 -15.26 -55.57 -15.73
N PRO A 20 -15.08 -56.72 -16.40
CA PRO A 20 -14.92 -56.82 -17.85
C PRO A 20 -16.27 -56.69 -18.56
N SER A 21 -16.91 -55.53 -18.44
CA SER A 21 -18.07 -55.17 -19.27
C SER A 21 -17.61 -54.60 -20.63
N PRO A 22 -18.25 -54.99 -21.75
CA PRO A 22 -17.92 -54.48 -23.08
C PRO A 22 -18.19 -52.98 -23.16
N ARG A 23 -17.11 -52.26 -23.49
CA ARG A 23 -16.97 -50.81 -23.42
C ARG A 23 -17.76 -50.09 -24.53
N THR A 24 -18.91 -49.52 -24.21
CA THR A 24 -19.29 -48.22 -24.77
C THR A 24 -18.64 -47.16 -23.90
N SER A 25 -17.36 -46.88 -24.17
CA SER A 25 -16.61 -45.85 -23.44
C SER A 25 -17.26 -44.49 -23.68
N PRO A 26 -17.81 -43.82 -22.65
CA PRO A 26 -18.12 -42.41 -22.77
C PRO A 26 -16.80 -41.70 -23.06
N GLN A 27 -16.71 -41.10 -24.24
CA GLN A 27 -15.58 -40.29 -24.64
C GLN A 27 -15.33 -39.28 -23.51
N PRO A 28 -14.12 -39.23 -22.91
CA PRO A 28 -13.84 -38.27 -21.85
C PRO A 28 -14.21 -36.89 -22.38
N PRO A 29 -14.88 -36.04 -21.58
CA PRO A 29 -15.28 -34.72 -22.03
C PRO A 29 -14.04 -34.07 -22.65
N PRO A 30 -14.16 -33.40 -23.81
CA PRO A 30 -13.03 -32.80 -24.49
C PRO A 30 -12.44 -31.76 -23.55
N PHE A 31 -11.48 -32.18 -22.73
CA PHE A 31 -10.65 -31.30 -21.95
C PHE A 31 -9.86 -30.56 -23.00
N ASN A 32 -10.34 -29.37 -23.34
CA ASN A 32 -9.69 -28.44 -24.22
C ASN A 32 -8.39 -28.06 -23.52
N ARG A 33 -7.36 -28.91 -23.66
CA ARG A 33 -6.00 -28.71 -23.16
C ARG A 33 -5.34 -27.69 -24.08
N GLY A 34 -5.94 -26.50 -24.15
CA GLY A 34 -5.19 -25.32 -24.52
C GLY A 34 -3.95 -25.25 -23.60
N PRO A 35 -2.86 -24.64 -24.07
CA PRO A 35 -1.67 -24.46 -23.25
C PRO A 35 -2.06 -23.73 -21.97
N GLN A 36 -2.17 -24.48 -20.88
CA GLN A 36 -2.42 -23.91 -19.56
C GLN A 36 -1.20 -23.05 -19.23
N PRO A 37 -1.40 -21.78 -18.83
CA PRO A 37 -0.29 -20.96 -18.38
C PRO A 37 0.43 -21.69 -17.25
N ARG A 38 1.76 -21.76 -17.32
CA ARG A 38 2.56 -22.39 -16.27
C ARG A 38 2.31 -21.62 -14.98
N ALA A 39 1.79 -22.29 -13.96
CA ALA A 39 1.63 -21.70 -12.64
C ALA A 39 2.99 -21.20 -12.15
N THR A 40 3.04 -19.92 -11.83
CA THR A 40 4.21 -19.22 -11.31
C THR A 40 3.98 -18.81 -9.86
N PHE A 41 5.05 -18.40 -9.18
CA PHE A 41 4.94 -17.84 -7.82
C PHE A 41 4.06 -16.57 -7.75
N ALA A 42 3.83 -15.90 -8.89
CA ALA A 42 2.93 -14.74 -8.96
C ALA A 42 1.44 -15.11 -8.92
N ASP A 43 1.10 -16.37 -9.21
CA ASP A 43 -0.27 -16.88 -9.23
C ASP A 43 -0.73 -17.39 -7.84
N LEU A 44 0.17 -17.39 -6.85
CA LEU A 44 -0.16 -17.80 -5.49
C LEU A 44 -1.09 -16.78 -4.82
N PRO A 45 -2.12 -17.24 -4.08
CA PRO A 45 -2.96 -16.37 -3.28
C PRO A 45 -2.15 -15.56 -2.24
N PRO A 46 -2.53 -14.30 -1.93
CA PRO A 46 -1.79 -13.45 -1.00
C PRO A 46 -1.59 -14.06 0.39
N HIS A 47 -2.56 -14.82 0.90
CA HIS A 47 -2.46 -15.46 2.22
C HIS A 47 -1.39 -16.56 2.26
N ILE A 48 -1.17 -17.28 1.16
CA ILE A 48 -0.10 -18.29 1.05
C ILE A 48 1.27 -17.60 1.04
N LEU A 49 1.40 -16.49 0.30
CA LEU A 49 2.63 -15.70 0.28
C LEU A 49 2.97 -15.15 1.68
N LEU A 50 1.99 -14.62 2.39
CA LEU A 50 2.16 -14.19 3.78
C LEU A 50 2.56 -15.35 4.69
N HIS A 51 1.94 -16.53 4.53
CA HIS A 51 2.32 -17.71 5.29
C HIS A 51 3.78 -18.10 5.05
N ILE A 52 4.23 -18.14 3.79
CA ILE A 52 5.64 -18.42 3.43
C ILE A 52 6.58 -17.42 4.11
N VAL A 53 6.25 -16.12 4.04
CA VAL A 53 7.05 -15.07 4.68
C VAL A 53 7.10 -15.27 6.21
N HIS A 54 5.98 -15.60 6.84
CA HIS A 54 5.93 -15.88 8.27
C HIS A 54 6.71 -17.14 8.66
N SER A 55 6.77 -18.16 7.80
CA SER A 55 7.58 -19.36 8.02
C SER A 55 9.09 -19.10 7.96
N CYS A 56 9.54 -17.96 7.43
CA CYS A 56 10.96 -17.58 7.47
C CYS A 56 11.42 -17.13 8.86
N PHE A 57 10.50 -16.78 9.76
CA PHE A 57 10.86 -16.39 11.12
C PHE A 57 11.15 -17.63 11.96
N PRO A 58 12.18 -17.59 12.83
CA PRO A 58 12.46 -18.69 13.73
C PRO A 58 11.21 -18.96 14.58
N SER A 59 10.60 -20.13 14.41
CA SER A 59 9.45 -20.58 15.23
C SER A 59 9.85 -20.98 16.66
N SER A 60 11.08 -20.64 17.04
CA SER A 60 11.73 -20.90 18.33
C SER A 60 11.22 -19.86 19.34
N LEU A 61 10.54 -20.15 20.45
CA LEU A 61 10.53 -21.34 21.29
C LEU A 61 9.08 -21.82 21.53
N GLY A 62 8.88 -23.14 21.52
CA GLY A 62 7.57 -23.78 21.60
C GLY A 62 6.74 -23.47 22.85
N GLY A 63 5.84 -22.49 22.71
CA GLY A 63 4.75 -22.23 23.66
C GLY A 63 3.51 -21.74 22.90
N PRO A 64 2.32 -22.34 23.10
CA PRO A 64 1.09 -21.93 22.44
C PRO A 64 0.51 -20.66 23.08
N SER A 65 1.15 -19.51 22.86
CA SER A 65 0.54 -18.20 23.09
C SER A 65 1.32 -17.12 22.34
N SER A 66 1.04 -17.07 21.05
CA SER A 66 1.48 -16.07 20.06
C SER A 66 1.23 -14.63 20.52
N GLY A 67 2.26 -14.00 21.07
CA GLY A 67 2.37 -12.55 21.21
C GLY A 67 3.66 -12.09 20.54
N LEU A 68 3.58 -11.73 19.25
CA LEU A 68 4.68 -11.11 18.50
C LEU A 68 5.25 -9.94 19.32
N PHE A 69 6.51 -10.06 19.73
CA PHE A 69 7.34 -8.95 20.23
C PHE A 69 6.73 -8.16 21.41
N ARG A 70 6.32 -8.84 22.50
CA ARG A 70 6.11 -8.12 23.77
C ARG A 70 7.37 -8.25 24.64
N PRO A 71 8.11 -7.17 24.92
CA PRO A 71 9.18 -7.18 25.91
C PRO A 71 8.51 -7.20 27.30
N THR A 72 8.05 -8.37 27.73
CA THR A 72 7.69 -8.57 29.14
C THR A 72 8.98 -8.80 29.90
N GLY A 73 9.31 -7.91 30.84
CA GLY A 73 10.54 -7.90 31.65
C GLY A 73 10.68 -9.07 32.62
N GLY A 74 10.59 -10.30 32.10
CA GLY A 74 11.00 -11.53 32.76
C GLY A 74 12.49 -11.75 32.54
N VAL A 75 13.11 -12.41 33.53
CA VAL A 75 14.53 -12.77 33.57
C VAL A 75 14.95 -13.41 32.24
N VAL A 76 15.74 -12.68 31.46
CA VAL A 76 16.23 -13.10 30.14
C VAL A 76 17.21 -14.25 30.37
N SER A 77 16.83 -15.48 30.01
CA SER A 77 17.82 -16.55 29.84
C SER A 77 18.67 -16.24 28.62
N ASP A 78 19.98 -16.43 28.70
CA ASP A 78 20.95 -16.16 27.62
C ASP A 78 20.60 -16.84 26.28
N SER A 79 19.71 -17.84 26.28
CA SER A 79 19.20 -18.48 25.06
C SER A 79 18.26 -17.61 24.21
N ASP A 80 17.66 -16.55 24.77
CA ASP A 80 16.64 -15.74 24.08
C ASP A 80 17.25 -14.70 23.13
N GLY A 81 18.49 -14.27 23.39
CA GLY A 81 19.19 -13.27 22.58
C GLY A 81 19.36 -13.69 21.11
N GLY A 82 19.68 -14.96 20.87
CA GLY A 82 19.89 -15.48 19.51
C GLY A 82 18.62 -15.53 18.66
N ALA A 83 17.43 -15.68 19.27
CA ALA A 83 16.17 -15.70 18.53
C ALA A 83 15.81 -14.30 17.99
N VAL A 84 16.04 -13.26 18.81
CA VAL A 84 15.78 -11.86 18.44
C VAL A 84 16.76 -11.42 17.34
N GLU A 85 18.03 -11.75 17.48
CA GLU A 85 19.06 -11.50 16.46
C GLU A 85 18.70 -12.17 15.13
N GLN A 86 18.32 -13.46 15.16
CA GLN A 86 17.90 -14.17 13.96
C GLN A 86 16.66 -13.53 13.31
N ALA A 87 15.69 -13.08 14.11
CA ALA A 87 14.53 -12.36 13.59
C ALA A 87 14.93 -11.03 12.92
N ARG A 88 15.87 -10.27 13.49
CA ARG A 88 16.40 -9.04 12.88
C ARG A 88 17.11 -9.32 11.55
N LYS A 89 17.92 -10.39 11.48
CA LYS A 89 18.55 -10.86 10.23
C LYS A 89 17.52 -11.19 9.15
N VAL A 90 16.44 -11.89 9.50
CA VAL A 90 15.34 -12.19 8.57
C VAL A 90 14.66 -10.90 8.09
N LEU A 91 14.35 -9.96 8.98
CA LEU A 91 13.74 -8.67 8.61
C LEU A 91 14.65 -7.85 7.67
N TYR A 92 15.95 -7.79 7.95
CA TYR A 92 16.91 -7.12 7.08
C TYR A 92 16.97 -7.79 5.69
N TRP A 93 17.07 -9.12 5.65
CA TRP A 93 17.06 -9.87 4.39
C TRP A 93 15.77 -9.67 3.60
N MET A 94 14.61 -9.62 4.26
CA MET A 94 13.35 -9.26 3.63
C MET A 94 13.40 -7.85 3.05
N ALA A 95 13.99 -6.89 3.76
CA ALA A 95 14.07 -5.49 3.34
C ALA A 95 15.02 -5.26 2.15
N VAL A 96 16.07 -6.07 2.00
CA VAL A 96 17.11 -5.85 0.98
C VAL A 96 17.02 -6.84 -0.19
N CYS A 97 16.68 -8.11 0.05
CA CYS A 97 16.77 -9.16 -0.96
C CYS A 97 15.40 -9.58 -1.52
N LEU A 98 14.44 -9.93 -0.66
CA LEU A 98 13.17 -10.52 -1.12
C LEU A 98 12.25 -9.55 -1.89
N ARG A 99 12.41 -8.24 -1.66
CA ARG A 99 11.66 -7.20 -2.36
C ARG A 99 11.81 -7.22 -3.88
N LEU A 100 12.88 -7.83 -4.40
CA LEU A 100 13.21 -7.82 -5.83
C LEU A 100 12.71 -9.04 -6.60
N VAL A 101 12.10 -10.03 -5.93
CA VAL A 101 11.73 -11.31 -6.56
C VAL A 101 10.49 -11.18 -7.45
N ASN A 102 9.37 -10.73 -6.88
CA ASN A 102 8.16 -10.39 -7.64
C ASN A 102 7.32 -9.36 -6.86
N ARG A 103 6.35 -8.75 -7.56
CA ARG A 103 5.48 -7.72 -6.98
C ARG A 103 4.66 -8.22 -5.79
N GLN A 104 4.14 -9.45 -5.84
CA GLN A 104 3.29 -9.99 -4.78
C GLN A 104 4.10 -10.25 -3.50
N MET A 105 5.31 -10.80 -3.64
CA MET A 105 6.26 -11.01 -2.55
C MET A 105 6.73 -9.69 -1.96
N TYR A 106 6.98 -8.67 -2.79
CA TYR A 106 7.23 -7.32 -2.31
C TYR A 106 6.09 -6.85 -1.40
N THR A 107 4.83 -6.96 -1.85
CA THR A 107 3.67 -6.55 -1.05
C THR A 107 3.54 -7.33 0.26
N ALA A 108 3.75 -8.64 0.24
CA ALA A 108 3.73 -9.49 1.44
C ALA A 108 4.86 -9.11 2.42
N CYS A 109 6.10 -8.98 1.93
CA CYS A 109 7.25 -8.59 2.73
C CYS A 109 7.06 -7.20 3.33
N MET A 110 6.61 -6.23 2.53
CA MET A 110 6.35 -4.87 3.00
C MET A 110 5.26 -4.84 4.07
N ASN A 111 4.21 -5.66 3.97
CA ASN A 111 3.19 -5.74 5.01
C ASN A 111 3.80 -6.14 6.36
N VAL A 112 4.53 -7.25 6.39
CA VAL A 112 5.17 -7.76 7.62
C VAL A 112 6.18 -6.77 8.17
N LEU A 113 7.02 -6.20 7.30
CA LEU A 113 8.01 -5.20 7.68
C LEU A 113 7.32 -3.97 8.28
N ARG A 114 6.34 -3.38 7.59
CA ARG A 114 5.61 -2.19 8.05
C ARG A 114 4.91 -2.46 9.38
N SER A 115 4.21 -3.57 9.55
CA SER A 115 3.54 -3.90 10.81
C SER A 115 4.53 -4.07 11.97
N THR A 116 5.71 -4.62 11.71
CA THR A 116 6.75 -4.85 12.72
C THR A 116 7.37 -3.53 13.19
N TYR A 117 7.68 -2.62 12.26
CA TYR A 117 8.36 -1.37 12.57
C TYR A 117 7.42 -0.20 12.89
N LEU A 118 6.11 -0.32 12.64
CA LEU A 118 5.14 0.75 12.86
C LEU A 118 5.12 1.28 14.31
N PRO A 119 5.11 0.45 15.37
CA PRO A 119 5.11 0.96 16.73
C PRO A 119 6.35 1.82 17.05
N SER A 120 7.54 1.39 16.63
CA SER A 120 8.78 2.15 16.81
C SER A 120 8.75 3.44 16.00
N TYR A 121 8.29 3.40 14.75
CA TYR A 121 8.10 4.60 13.93
C TYR A 121 7.18 5.61 14.61
N THR A 122 6.01 5.19 15.09
CA THR A 122 5.04 6.08 15.75
C THR A 122 5.60 6.70 17.04
N SER A 123 6.42 5.99 17.80
CA SER A 123 7.05 6.55 19.01
C SER A 123 8.03 7.69 18.74
N MET A 124 8.59 7.76 17.52
CA MET A 124 9.52 8.83 17.11
C MET A 124 8.82 10.04 16.48
N VAL A 125 7.51 9.93 16.18
CA VAL A 125 6.73 11.06 15.67
C VAL A 125 6.60 12.10 16.78
N ARG A 126 7.19 13.27 16.56
CA ARG A 126 7.23 14.35 17.54
C ARG A 126 5.85 14.97 17.72
N PRO A 127 5.32 15.07 18.95
CA PRO A 127 4.18 15.95 19.23
C PRO A 127 4.52 17.39 18.80
N PRO A 128 3.57 18.16 18.23
CA PRO A 128 2.14 17.89 18.07
C PRO A 128 1.78 17.22 16.74
N TYR A 129 2.76 16.71 15.99
CA TYR A 129 2.50 16.09 14.70
C TYR A 129 1.74 14.78 14.87
N THR A 130 0.94 14.46 13.85
CA THR A 130 0.25 13.19 13.74
C THR A 130 0.87 12.39 12.61
N SER A 131 0.68 11.08 12.66
CA SER A 131 1.06 10.18 11.58
C SER A 131 -0.03 9.16 11.34
N ASP A 132 -0.33 8.89 10.07
CA ASP A 132 -1.20 7.80 9.66
C ASP A 132 -0.70 7.27 8.31
N PRO A 133 0.30 6.38 8.32
CA PRO A 133 0.89 5.80 7.11
C PRO A 133 -0.02 4.80 6.39
N PHE A 134 -1.19 4.47 6.95
CA PHE A 134 -2.19 3.52 6.41
C PHE A 134 -3.65 3.96 6.69
N PRO A 135 -4.15 5.06 6.09
CA PRO A 135 -5.50 5.54 6.21
C PRO A 135 -6.45 4.45 5.72
N MET A 136 -7.24 3.92 6.64
CA MET A 136 -8.28 2.93 6.34
C MET A 136 -9.31 3.46 5.32
N SER A 137 -9.40 4.78 5.17
CA SER A 137 -10.28 5.46 4.22
C SER A 137 -9.76 5.50 2.78
N ALA A 138 -8.57 4.95 2.49
CA ALA A 138 -8.12 4.72 1.13
C ALA A 138 -8.85 3.49 0.55
N SER A 139 -10.17 3.57 0.44
CA SER A 139 -10.96 2.73 -0.46
C SER A 139 -10.66 3.15 -1.91
N SER A 140 -9.40 3.08 -2.30
CA SER A 140 -8.99 3.09 -3.69
C SER A 140 -8.99 1.63 -4.10
N ASP A 141 -10.09 1.21 -4.73
CA ASP A 141 -10.03 0.10 -5.66
C ASP A 141 -8.86 0.41 -6.60
N PRO A 142 -7.71 -0.29 -6.48
CA PRO A 142 -6.58 0.01 -7.33
C PRO A 142 -7.04 -0.38 -8.72
N GLY A 143 -7.44 0.63 -9.51
CA GLY A 143 -7.77 0.39 -10.91
C GLY A 143 -6.66 -0.48 -11.52
N PRO A 144 -6.99 -1.41 -12.43
CA PRO A 144 -6.13 -2.55 -12.79
C PRO A 144 -4.71 -2.19 -13.22
N ASN A 145 -4.44 -0.92 -13.55
CA ASN A 145 -3.14 -0.40 -13.99
C ASN A 145 -2.41 0.49 -12.97
N GLY A 146 -2.92 0.66 -11.75
CA GLY A 146 -2.25 1.41 -10.69
C GLY A 146 -1.04 0.66 -10.15
N SER A 147 0.17 1.19 -10.33
CA SER A 147 1.37 0.67 -9.66
C SER A 147 1.24 0.88 -8.14
N PRO A 148 1.24 -0.18 -7.31
CA PRO A 148 1.09 -0.09 -5.86
C PRO A 148 2.34 0.51 -5.19
N LEU A 149 3.44 0.59 -5.96
CA LEU A 149 4.68 1.28 -5.59
C LEU A 149 4.54 2.80 -5.65
N ASN A 150 3.60 3.31 -6.45
CA ASN A 150 3.18 4.70 -6.39
C ASN A 150 2.02 4.77 -5.40
N SER A 151 2.27 4.38 -4.15
CA SER A 151 1.35 4.74 -3.08
C SER A 151 1.18 6.25 -3.18
N ILE A 152 -0.03 6.67 -3.54
CA ILE A 152 -0.39 8.09 -3.58
C ILE A 152 -0.10 8.72 -2.22
N GLN A 153 -0.05 7.90 -1.18
CA GLN A 153 0.29 8.29 0.16
C GLN A 153 1.79 8.39 0.39
N ARG A 154 2.23 9.63 0.61
CA ARG A 154 3.65 9.96 0.72
C ARG A 154 4.20 9.62 2.09
N GLU A 155 3.37 9.63 3.12
CA GLU A 155 3.76 9.22 4.46
C GLU A 155 4.18 7.75 4.53
N THR A 156 3.55 6.87 3.74
CA THR A 156 3.97 5.47 3.62
C THR A 156 5.41 5.36 3.09
N ALA A 157 5.82 6.21 2.15
CA ALA A 157 7.19 6.22 1.63
C ALA A 157 8.21 6.66 2.70
N VAL A 158 7.81 7.56 3.61
CA VAL A 158 8.64 7.96 4.76
C VAL A 158 8.82 6.80 5.74
N LEU A 159 7.74 6.04 6.02
CA LEU A 159 7.83 4.81 6.81
C LEU A 159 8.76 3.78 6.15
N ASP A 160 8.67 3.60 4.84
CA ASP A 160 9.51 2.65 4.10
C ASP A 160 11.00 3.05 4.13
N LEU A 161 11.30 4.36 4.10
CA LEU A 161 12.65 4.89 4.27
C LEU A 161 13.17 4.65 5.70
N TYR A 162 12.34 4.96 6.70
CA TYR A 162 12.66 4.71 8.11
C TYR A 162 12.97 3.25 8.35
N LEU A 163 12.13 2.36 7.85
CA LEU A 163 12.26 0.92 7.99
C LEU A 163 13.56 0.41 7.38
N SER A 164 13.91 0.88 6.18
CA SER A 164 15.14 0.46 5.51
C SER A 164 16.38 0.91 6.27
N ALA A 165 16.34 2.10 6.89
CA ALA A 165 17.40 2.56 7.79
C ALA A 165 17.43 1.76 9.11
N LYS A 166 16.29 1.59 9.77
CA LYS A 166 16.19 0.92 11.07
C LYS A 166 16.56 -0.56 11.01
N ALA A 167 16.09 -1.30 10.00
CA ALA A 167 16.46 -2.70 9.83
C ALA A 167 17.98 -2.90 9.64
N ARG A 168 18.68 -1.91 9.06
CA ARG A 168 20.14 -1.94 8.94
C ARG A 168 20.83 -1.61 10.25
N GLU A 169 20.38 -0.57 10.96
CA GLU A 169 20.92 -0.24 12.29
C GLU A 169 20.74 -1.39 13.27
N ASP A 170 19.58 -2.04 13.26
CA ASP A 170 19.26 -3.20 14.09
C ASP A 170 20.16 -4.40 13.81
N LEU A 171 20.53 -4.64 12.55
CA LEU A 171 21.51 -5.67 12.19
C LEU A 171 22.92 -5.32 12.68
N TRP A 172 23.35 -4.06 12.53
CA TRP A 172 24.69 -3.64 12.95
C TRP A 172 24.89 -3.65 14.46
N LEU A 173 23.83 -3.40 15.23
CA LEU A 173 23.84 -3.58 16.68
C LEU A 173 24.13 -5.02 17.09
N ASP A 174 23.66 -5.99 16.31
CA ASP A 174 23.92 -7.41 16.55
C ASP A 174 25.33 -7.83 16.10
N ASP A 175 25.75 -7.39 14.92
CA ASP A 175 27.02 -7.83 14.32
C ASP A 175 28.24 -7.16 14.99
N THR A 176 28.07 -6.00 15.62
CA THR A 176 29.20 -5.22 16.16
C THR A 176 28.87 -4.55 17.50
N GLU A 177 29.52 -5.01 18.57
CA GLU A 177 29.40 -4.40 19.92
C GLU A 177 29.88 -2.93 19.97
N LEU A 178 30.68 -2.50 18.99
CA LEU A 178 31.20 -1.14 18.88
C LEU A 178 30.25 -0.20 18.11
N HIS A 179 29.13 -0.69 17.58
CA HIS A 179 28.20 0.15 16.83
C HIS A 179 27.40 1.04 17.79
N LEU A 180 27.56 2.35 17.61
CA LEU A 180 26.78 3.35 18.33
C LEU A 180 25.61 3.78 17.44
N GLU A 181 24.39 3.70 17.98
CA GLU A 181 23.20 4.15 17.29
C GLU A 181 23.35 5.61 16.86
N ARG A 182 23.19 5.85 15.56
CA ARG A 182 23.23 7.21 15.00
C ARG A 182 21.83 7.80 15.02
N GLU A 183 21.41 8.33 16.18
CA GLU A 183 20.11 9.01 16.35
C GLU A 183 19.86 10.11 15.30
N GLU A 184 20.93 10.79 14.88
CA GLU A 184 20.90 11.84 13.85
C GLU A 184 20.39 11.31 12.48
N THR A 185 20.52 10.01 12.20
CA THR A 185 20.01 9.38 10.96
C THR A 185 18.51 9.55 10.81
N PHE A 186 17.78 9.55 11.93
CA PHE A 186 16.33 9.65 11.93
C PHE A 186 15.84 11.09 12.10
N LYS A 187 16.72 12.01 12.50
CA LYS A 187 16.35 13.41 12.78
C LYS A 187 15.75 14.09 11.56
N ASP A 188 16.41 14.04 10.41
CA ASP A 188 15.88 14.61 9.17
C ASP A 188 14.56 13.95 8.75
N LEU A 189 14.41 12.66 9.05
CA LEU A 189 13.22 11.89 8.72
C LEU A 189 12.01 12.41 9.51
N PHE A 190 12.16 12.68 10.81
CA PHE A 190 11.06 13.13 11.67
C PHE A 190 10.92 14.66 11.77
N ASP A 191 11.98 15.43 11.51
CA ASP A 191 11.93 16.89 11.52
C ASP A 191 11.49 17.51 10.19
N LEU A 192 11.75 16.83 9.08
CA LEU A 192 11.45 17.35 7.75
C LEU A 192 10.57 16.41 6.94
N ASN A 193 10.97 15.16 6.71
CA ASN A 193 10.30 14.29 5.74
C ASN A 193 8.90 13.86 6.19
N GLN A 194 8.76 13.43 7.44
CA GLN A 194 7.48 13.00 8.01
C GLN A 194 6.45 14.13 8.03
N PRO A 195 6.71 15.32 8.65
CA PRO A 195 5.71 16.37 8.70
C PRO A 195 5.39 16.93 7.30
N ARG A 196 6.37 16.97 6.39
CA ARG A 196 6.14 17.34 4.99
C ARG A 196 5.20 16.36 4.30
N ALA A 197 5.49 15.06 4.34
CA ALA A 197 4.69 14.02 3.70
C ALA A 197 3.27 13.98 4.30
N ARG A 198 3.16 14.15 5.63
CA ARG A 198 1.89 14.24 6.33
C ARG A 198 1.02 15.39 5.83
N ILE A 199 1.58 16.59 5.67
CA ILE A 199 0.83 17.73 5.11
C ILE A 199 0.43 17.45 3.67
N GLU A 200 1.28 16.83 2.86
CA GLU A 200 0.94 16.47 1.47
C GLU A 200 -0.30 15.56 1.44
N ASP A 201 -0.33 14.53 2.28
CA ASP A 201 -1.46 13.60 2.37
C ASP A 201 -2.73 14.25 2.95
N LEU A 202 -2.59 15.15 3.94
CA LEU A 202 -3.71 15.93 4.49
C LEU A 202 -4.28 16.92 3.47
N VAL A 203 -3.42 17.60 2.70
CA VAL A 203 -3.84 18.50 1.61
C VAL A 203 -4.59 17.71 0.55
N ARG A 204 -4.11 16.52 0.17
CA ARG A 204 -4.86 15.60 -0.71
C ARG A 204 -6.24 15.32 -0.16
N TYR A 205 -6.33 14.88 1.10
CA TYR A 205 -7.59 14.49 1.72
C TYR A 205 -8.60 15.66 1.76
N TYR A 206 -8.19 16.81 2.31
CA TYR A 206 -9.07 17.98 2.42
C TYR A 206 -9.39 18.58 1.05
N GLY A 207 -8.42 18.67 0.14
CA GLY A 207 -8.61 19.26 -1.19
C GLY A 207 -9.40 18.36 -2.14
N ALA A 208 -9.31 17.04 -2.00
CA ALA A 208 -10.19 16.12 -2.73
C ALA A 208 -11.64 16.25 -2.25
N ARG A 209 -11.84 16.37 -0.94
CA ARG A 209 -13.17 16.61 -0.35
C ARG A 209 -13.80 17.92 -0.80
N SER A 210 -13.01 18.98 -1.01
CA SER A 210 -13.52 20.25 -1.55
C SER A 210 -13.49 20.32 -3.09
N GLY A 211 -13.09 19.25 -3.77
CA GLY A 211 -13.06 19.18 -5.23
C GLY A 211 -12.04 20.11 -5.89
N VAL A 212 -11.07 20.65 -5.15
CA VAL A 212 -9.96 21.46 -5.70
C VAL A 212 -8.76 20.61 -6.13
N ILE A 213 -8.63 19.40 -5.58
CA ILE A 213 -7.59 18.42 -5.94
C ILE A 213 -8.24 17.18 -6.56
N SER A 214 -7.72 16.75 -7.70
CA SER A 214 -8.08 15.46 -8.30
C SER A 214 -7.13 14.38 -7.84
N SER A 215 -7.68 13.28 -7.34
CA SER A 215 -6.90 12.07 -7.01
C SER A 215 -6.61 11.21 -8.25
N PHE A 216 -7.30 11.47 -9.36
CA PHE A 216 -7.12 10.73 -10.61
C PHE A 216 -6.16 11.48 -11.52
N THR A 217 -5.11 10.78 -11.94
CA THR A 217 -4.37 11.16 -13.14
C THR A 217 -5.24 10.80 -14.34
N PRO A 218 -5.74 11.78 -15.12
CA PRO A 218 -6.47 11.47 -16.35
C PRO A 218 -5.53 10.64 -17.23
N ASN A 219 -5.90 9.40 -17.52
CA ASN A 219 -5.11 8.56 -18.42
C ASN A 219 -5.25 9.15 -19.83
N PRO A 220 -4.20 9.72 -20.44
CA PRO A 220 -4.31 10.43 -21.71
C PRO A 220 -4.54 9.49 -22.92
N SER A 221 -4.76 8.19 -22.69
CA SER A 221 -4.58 7.15 -23.71
C SER A 221 -5.72 6.15 -23.85
N SER A 222 -6.91 6.41 -23.31
CA SER A 222 -8.11 5.66 -23.70
C SER A 222 -8.84 6.44 -24.79
N PRO A 223 -8.51 6.25 -26.09
CA PRO A 223 -9.39 6.68 -27.16
C PRO A 223 -10.70 5.94 -26.93
N THR A 224 -11.77 6.70 -26.68
CA THR A 224 -13.14 6.23 -26.82
C THR A 224 -13.22 5.52 -28.17
N SER A 225 -13.28 4.19 -28.13
CA SER A 225 -13.53 3.38 -29.30
C SER A 225 -14.83 3.91 -29.93
N PRO A 226 -14.83 4.31 -31.22
CA PRO A 226 -16.08 4.60 -31.89
C PRO A 226 -16.93 3.35 -31.81
N THR A 227 -18.11 3.49 -31.23
CA THR A 227 -19.14 2.45 -31.17
C THR A 227 -19.48 2.06 -32.61
N ASP A 228 -18.97 0.93 -33.08
CA ASP A 228 -19.35 0.34 -34.36
C ASP A 228 -20.85 -0.01 -34.33
N PRO A 229 -21.66 0.50 -35.27
CA PRO A 229 -23.07 0.15 -35.37
C PRO A 229 -23.26 -0.97 -36.38
N SER A 230 -23.02 -2.24 -36.05
CA SER A 230 -23.44 -3.37 -36.91
C SER A 230 -23.32 -4.75 -36.24
N SER A 231 -24.43 -5.36 -35.83
CA SER A 231 -24.81 -6.72 -36.24
C SER A 231 -26.18 -7.09 -35.67
N ALA A 232 -27.15 -7.17 -36.57
CA ALA A 232 -28.46 -7.74 -36.32
C ALA A 232 -28.31 -9.23 -35.98
N SER A 233 -28.96 -9.68 -34.91
CA SER A 233 -29.30 -11.08 -34.68
C SER A 233 -30.57 -11.13 -33.86
N ALA A 234 -31.67 -11.39 -34.57
CA ALA A 234 -32.99 -11.58 -34.01
C ALA A 234 -33.03 -12.84 -33.15
N SER A 235 -33.50 -12.72 -31.90
CA SER A 235 -34.27 -13.78 -31.26
C SER A 235 -35.16 -13.19 -30.18
N HIS A 236 -36.43 -13.59 -30.23
CA HIS A 236 -37.55 -13.09 -29.45
C HIS A 236 -37.40 -13.37 -27.94
N SER A 237 -37.54 -12.32 -27.13
CA SER A 237 -38.10 -12.46 -25.78
C SER A 237 -38.87 -11.19 -25.43
N SER A 238 -40.14 -11.38 -25.13
CA SER A 238 -41.12 -10.35 -24.78
C SER A 238 -41.02 -10.03 -23.28
N HIS A 239 -40.26 -8.98 -22.93
CA HIS A 239 -40.35 -8.34 -21.62
C HIS A 239 -40.69 -6.85 -21.77
N PRO A 240 -41.59 -6.30 -20.94
CA PRO A 240 -42.07 -4.93 -21.07
C PRO A 240 -40.99 -3.91 -20.66
N PRO A 241 -40.86 -2.77 -21.37
CA PRO A 241 -39.89 -1.73 -21.03
C PRO A 241 -40.38 -0.84 -19.88
N SER A 242 -39.63 -0.83 -18.79
CA SER A 242 -39.80 0.17 -17.72
C SER A 242 -39.28 1.54 -18.19
N PRO A 243 -40.01 2.64 -17.94
CA PRO A 243 -39.65 3.94 -18.45
C PRO A 243 -38.61 4.66 -17.57
N SER A 244 -37.84 5.54 -18.23
CA SER A 244 -37.23 6.75 -17.66
C SER A 244 -36.15 6.56 -16.57
N GLY A 245 -34.98 6.08 -16.99
CA GLY A 245 -33.72 6.37 -16.30
C GLY A 245 -33.20 7.73 -16.74
N SER A 246 -33.34 8.74 -15.87
CA SER A 246 -32.84 10.11 -16.02
C SER A 246 -31.36 10.14 -16.43
N SER A 247 -31.11 10.50 -17.69
CA SER A 247 -29.79 10.90 -18.17
C SER A 247 -29.40 12.20 -17.48
N ALA A 248 -28.67 12.09 -16.37
CA ALA A 248 -28.11 13.24 -15.68
C ALA A 248 -27.27 14.04 -16.69
N PRO A 249 -27.50 15.37 -16.83
CA PRO A 249 -26.73 16.17 -17.76
C PRO A 249 -25.24 16.08 -17.42
N PRO A 250 -24.34 16.04 -18.42
CA PRO A 250 -22.90 15.98 -18.21
C PRO A 250 -22.49 17.25 -17.46
N GLN A 251 -22.23 17.12 -16.16
CA GLN A 251 -21.71 18.23 -15.39
C GLN A 251 -20.35 18.64 -15.99
N PRO A 252 -20.11 19.93 -16.24
CA PRO A 252 -18.79 20.41 -16.66
C PRO A 252 -17.81 20.13 -15.52
N SER A 253 -17.12 18.99 -15.61
CA SER A 253 -16.14 18.57 -14.64
C SER A 253 -14.93 19.46 -14.81
N ASN A 254 -14.89 20.60 -14.13
CA ASN A 254 -13.66 21.39 -13.99
C ASN A 254 -12.64 20.48 -13.29
N PRO A 255 -11.63 19.97 -13.99
CA PRO A 255 -10.75 18.96 -13.42
C PRO A 255 -9.92 19.65 -12.34
N GLY A 256 -10.07 19.20 -11.09
CA GLY A 256 -9.24 19.66 -9.98
C GLY A 256 -7.75 19.45 -10.26
N ILE A 257 -6.90 20.11 -9.49
CA ILE A 257 -5.44 20.02 -9.66
C ILE A 257 -4.99 18.56 -9.38
N PRO A 258 -4.29 17.88 -10.30
CA PRO A 258 -3.85 16.50 -10.06
C PRO A 258 -2.90 16.42 -8.85
N PHE A 259 -3.17 15.56 -7.89
CA PHE A 259 -2.34 15.46 -6.68
C PHE A 259 -0.86 15.12 -6.96
N SER A 260 -0.60 14.33 -7.99
CA SER A 260 0.76 13.99 -8.42
C SER A 260 1.61 15.19 -8.85
N SER A 261 0.97 16.30 -9.24
CA SER A 261 1.64 17.55 -9.61
C SER A 261 1.96 18.47 -8.41
N LEU A 262 1.47 18.13 -7.21
CA LEU A 262 1.63 18.94 -6.02
C LEU A 262 2.85 18.52 -5.19
N SER A 263 3.46 19.44 -4.48
CA SER A 263 4.44 19.13 -3.43
C SER A 263 4.47 20.21 -2.37
N ILE A 264 4.90 19.88 -1.17
CA ILE A 264 5.03 20.83 -0.07
C ILE A 264 6.50 21.21 0.10
N SER A 265 6.76 22.52 0.19
CA SER A 265 7.97 23.06 0.82
C SER A 265 7.67 23.31 2.28
N PHE A 266 8.44 22.69 3.16
CA PHE A 266 8.22 22.74 4.60
C PHE A 266 9.38 23.46 5.29
N SER A 267 9.06 24.49 6.05
CA SER A 267 10.02 25.21 6.89
C SER A 267 9.47 25.41 8.30
N PRO A 268 10.30 25.80 9.28
CA PRO A 268 9.85 26.00 10.65
C PRO A 268 8.74 27.05 10.82
N ARG A 269 8.69 28.06 9.93
CA ARG A 269 7.77 29.21 10.05
C ARG A 269 6.73 29.29 8.94
N ARG A 270 6.94 28.59 7.84
CA ARG A 270 6.14 28.71 6.61
C ARG A 270 6.00 27.37 5.92
N VAL A 271 4.83 27.14 5.33
CA VAL A 271 4.56 25.97 4.49
C VAL A 271 3.98 26.45 3.17
N ALA A 272 4.58 26.02 2.07
CA ALA A 272 4.18 26.41 0.73
C ALA A 272 3.77 25.18 -0.08
N LEU A 273 2.62 25.28 -0.75
CA LEU A 273 2.16 24.30 -1.72
C LEU A 273 2.66 24.69 -3.11
N LEU A 274 3.45 23.80 -3.68
CA LEU A 274 4.10 23.93 -4.97
C LEU A 274 3.35 23.12 -6.03
N TYR A 275 3.22 23.69 -7.23
CA TYR A 275 2.65 23.04 -8.41
C TYR A 275 3.73 22.86 -9.48
N ALA A 276 3.92 21.62 -9.92
CA ALA A 276 4.74 21.26 -11.08
C ALA A 276 3.86 21.23 -12.33
N SER A 277 4.10 22.15 -13.26
CA SER A 277 3.34 22.18 -14.52
C SER A 277 3.85 21.10 -15.47
N SER A 278 2.94 20.33 -16.08
CA SER A 278 3.30 19.36 -17.12
C SER A 278 3.96 20.04 -18.34
N SER A 279 3.63 21.30 -18.61
CA SER A 279 4.19 22.09 -19.71
C SER A 279 5.64 22.54 -19.48
N GLN A 280 6.12 22.56 -18.23
CA GLN A 280 7.46 23.00 -17.87
C GLN A 280 8.07 22.03 -16.85
N PRO A 281 8.53 20.85 -17.30
CA PRO A 281 9.16 19.88 -16.40
C PRO A 281 10.34 20.51 -15.66
N GLY A 282 10.43 20.28 -14.35
CA GLY A 282 11.46 20.84 -13.48
C GLY A 282 11.12 22.20 -12.85
N ARG A 283 10.17 22.97 -13.41
CA ARG A 283 9.76 24.24 -12.80
C ARG A 283 8.57 24.02 -11.86
N LYS A 284 8.79 24.33 -10.59
CA LYS A 284 7.74 24.36 -9.55
C LYS A 284 7.40 25.80 -9.23
N ARG A 285 6.12 26.13 -9.11
CA ARG A 285 5.64 27.45 -8.66
C ARG A 285 4.84 27.32 -7.37
N THR A 286 4.94 28.28 -6.48
CA THR A 286 4.09 28.37 -5.29
C THR A 286 2.68 28.78 -5.70
N ILE A 287 1.67 28.02 -5.28
CA ILE A 287 0.25 28.29 -5.56
C ILE A 287 -0.57 28.58 -4.32
N ALA A 288 -0.09 28.20 -3.14
CA ALA A 288 -0.64 28.58 -1.85
C ALA A 288 0.49 28.60 -0.82
N GLU A 289 0.41 29.49 0.16
CA GLU A 289 1.39 29.58 1.23
C GLU A 289 0.70 29.99 2.53
N ALA A 290 1.11 29.37 3.63
CA ALA A 290 0.59 29.67 4.95
C ALA A 290 1.72 29.76 5.97
N ASP A 291 1.60 30.70 6.89
CA ASP A 291 2.45 30.74 8.07
C ASP A 291 2.14 29.55 8.98
N ARG A 292 3.15 29.15 9.75
CA ARG A 292 3.12 28.01 10.65
C ARG A 292 3.81 28.38 11.95
N ALA A 293 3.17 28.06 13.07
CA ALA A 293 3.86 28.03 14.37
C ALA A 293 4.51 26.66 14.61
N ARG A 294 5.60 26.64 15.40
CA ARG A 294 6.36 25.41 15.69
C ARG A 294 5.46 24.31 16.28
N ASP A 295 4.62 24.69 17.24
CA ASP A 295 3.76 23.80 18.02
C ASP A 295 2.33 23.70 17.44
N GLU A 296 2.17 24.03 16.16
CA GLU A 296 0.88 23.93 15.49
C GLU A 296 0.64 22.53 14.89
N LYS A 297 -0.59 22.04 15.06
CA LYS A 297 -1.06 20.81 14.39
C LYS A 297 -1.04 20.94 12.87
N LEU A 298 -0.52 19.92 12.19
CA LEU A 298 -0.35 19.90 10.73
C LEU A 298 -1.69 20.00 9.99
N GLU A 299 -2.78 19.50 10.59
CA GLU A 299 -4.14 19.57 10.05
C GLU A 299 -4.64 21.00 9.89
N HIS A 300 -4.27 21.91 10.81
CA HIS A 300 -4.66 23.31 10.72
C HIS A 300 -3.97 23.99 9.55
N VAL A 301 -2.66 23.73 9.38
CA VAL A 301 -1.87 24.25 8.26
C VAL A 301 -2.42 23.73 6.93
N ALA A 302 -2.68 22.42 6.82
CA ALA A 302 -3.23 21.81 5.61
C ALA A 302 -4.61 22.40 5.25
N LYS A 303 -5.51 22.58 6.22
CA LYS A 303 -6.82 23.23 6.00
C LYS A 303 -6.66 24.68 5.52
N ARG A 304 -5.70 25.44 6.05
CA ARG A 304 -5.43 26.82 5.58
C ARG A 304 -4.97 26.81 4.12
N LEU A 305 -4.05 25.92 3.74
CA LEU A 305 -3.59 25.81 2.35
C LEU A 305 -4.74 25.50 1.39
N VAL A 306 -5.62 24.57 1.75
CA VAL A 306 -6.79 24.23 0.91
C VAL A 306 -7.77 25.41 0.78
N LYS A 307 -8.04 26.15 1.87
CA LYS A 307 -8.86 27.38 1.81
C LYS A 307 -8.26 28.45 0.89
N ILE A 308 -6.94 28.59 0.87
CA ILE A 308 -6.26 29.53 -0.03
C ILE A 308 -6.44 29.07 -1.48
N LEU A 309 -6.31 27.76 -1.75
CA LEU A 309 -6.56 27.21 -3.08
C LEU A 309 -8.00 27.41 -3.57
N GLU A 310 -8.99 27.26 -2.70
CA GLU A 310 -10.40 27.51 -3.01
C GLU A 310 -10.60 28.96 -3.46
N ARG A 311 -10.08 29.93 -2.70
CA ARG A 311 -10.15 31.36 -3.07
C ARG A 311 -9.43 31.66 -4.38
N GLU A 312 -8.26 31.07 -4.60
CA GLU A 312 -7.51 31.22 -5.85
C GLU A 312 -8.25 30.62 -7.06
N ARG A 313 -8.95 29.50 -6.85
CA ARG A 313 -9.81 28.89 -7.87
C ARG A 313 -10.99 29.78 -8.20
N GLU A 314 -11.69 30.32 -7.19
CA GLU A 314 -12.82 31.25 -7.37
C GLU A 314 -12.37 32.51 -8.12
N ARG A 315 -11.25 33.11 -7.69
CA ARG A 315 -10.66 34.30 -8.33
C ARG A 315 -10.31 34.07 -9.80
N LYS A 316 -9.79 32.90 -10.17
CA LYS A 316 -9.47 32.56 -11.56
C LYS A 316 -10.70 32.14 -12.37
N GLY A 317 -11.67 31.50 -11.73
CA GLY A 317 -12.94 31.12 -12.35
C GLY A 317 -13.79 32.33 -12.74
N MET A 318 -13.74 33.43 -11.97
CA MET A 318 -14.38 34.70 -12.36
C MET A 318 -13.72 35.39 -13.55
N LEU A 319 -12.50 34.99 -13.95
CA LEU A 319 -11.77 35.57 -15.08
C LEU A 319 -11.89 34.74 -16.37
N GLY A 320 -12.55 33.58 -16.32
CA GLY A 320 -12.65 32.64 -17.44
C GLY A 320 -14.08 32.35 -17.93
N GLY A 321 -15.05 33.15 -17.53
CA GLY A 321 -16.45 33.10 -17.98
C GLY A 321 -16.80 34.28 -18.87
#